data_AF-A0AAD6HB29-F1
#
_entry.id   AF-A0AAD6HB29-F1
#
_cell.length_a   1.000
_cell.length_b   1.000
_cell.length_c   1.000
_cell.angle_alpha   90.00
_cell.angle_beta   90.00
_cell.angle_gamma   90.00
#
_symmetry.space_group_name_H-M   'P 1'
#
loop_
_entity.id
_entity.type
_entity.pdbx_description
1 polymer ?
#
loop_
_entity_poly.entity_id
_entity_poly.type
_entity_poly.pdbx_seq_one_letter_code
_entity_poly.pdbx_strand_id
1 'polypeptide(L)'
;MASDLDQLIEMGFDKERAELAVSKTVQGALEWLEENQDKSLEEIKESQTQEAEDDEGPALQPGEEARSLVCNDCGKKFRSHAQAEYHASKTQHVDFSESTEEIAPLTEEQKQQRLTELRERLAAKRAVQSEQDKVDQKRNEEIRRKSNKDNQTAKEELERKQMAKEAAAKKREKQEEIEAKKRIRAKIEADKEERRLRAERERAERAGVAPPQAAPAPAAPASGPVASKPASAYTESRLRFQTSKGNIMKTLPVETTLFEVAAALKSEDGIDVQSFSQNFPRKVFNAEFFGETLKELGLTPSASLIVQ
;
A
#
# COMPACT_ATOMS: atom_id res chain seq x y z
N MET A 1 -6.25 29.96 -7.75
CA MET A 1 -6.86 28.86 -8.53
C MET A 1 -7.76 29.57 -9.51
N ALA A 2 -7.40 29.61 -10.79
CA ALA A 2 -8.28 30.19 -11.81
C ALA A 2 -9.58 29.40 -11.81
N SER A 3 -10.73 30.08 -11.84
CA SER A 3 -12.01 29.38 -11.89
C SER A 3 -12.10 28.58 -13.18
N ASP A 4 -12.85 27.47 -13.18
CA ASP A 4 -13.03 26.64 -14.38
C ASP A 4 -13.58 27.45 -15.56
N LEU A 5 -14.36 28.49 -15.26
CA LEU A 5 -14.84 29.49 -16.21
C LEU A 5 -13.70 30.33 -16.80
N ASP A 6 -12.77 30.81 -15.97
CA ASP A 6 -11.62 31.59 -16.46
C ASP A 6 -10.72 30.73 -17.36
N GLN A 7 -10.57 29.44 -17.06
CA GLN A 7 -9.79 28.50 -17.89
C GLN A 7 -10.43 28.30 -19.26
N LEU A 8 -11.76 28.19 -19.35
CA LEU A 8 -12.48 28.06 -20.61
C LEU A 8 -12.40 29.35 -21.45
N ILE A 9 -12.44 30.51 -20.80
CA ILE A 9 -12.25 31.80 -21.48
C ILE A 9 -10.81 31.94 -22.00
N GLU A 10 -9.81 31.50 -21.24
CA GLU A 10 -8.40 31.47 -21.68
C GLU A 10 -8.17 30.50 -22.85
N MET A 11 -8.97 29.42 -22.94
CA MET A 11 -8.98 28.50 -24.09
C MET A 11 -9.69 29.06 -25.33
N GLY A 12 -10.31 30.23 -25.24
CA GLY A 12 -10.93 30.95 -26.36
C GLY A 12 -12.42 30.66 -26.57
N PHE A 13 -13.12 30.09 -25.59
CA PHE A 13 -14.56 29.90 -25.66
C PHE A 13 -15.33 31.19 -25.29
N ASP A 14 -16.47 31.41 -25.94
CA ASP A 14 -17.36 32.54 -25.63
C ASP A 14 -17.84 32.48 -24.19
N LYS A 15 -17.79 33.63 -23.51
CA LYS A 15 -18.10 33.76 -22.08
C LYS A 15 -19.49 33.21 -21.72
N GLU A 16 -20.50 33.47 -22.54
CA GLU A 16 -21.88 33.00 -22.29
C GLU A 16 -22.03 31.48 -22.46
N ARG A 17 -21.28 30.87 -23.38
CA ARG A 17 -21.24 29.41 -23.56
C ARG A 17 -20.48 28.74 -22.43
N ALA A 18 -19.35 29.31 -22.03
CA ALA A 18 -18.55 28.83 -20.91
C ALA A 18 -19.34 28.90 -19.59
N GLU A 19 -20.13 29.95 -19.36
CA GLU A 19 -21.02 30.06 -18.19
C GLU A 19 -22.08 28.95 -18.14
N LEU A 20 -22.67 28.59 -19.28
CA LEU A 20 -23.65 27.50 -19.38
C LEU A 20 -23.02 26.11 -19.21
N ALA A 21 -21.77 25.95 -19.65
CA ALA A 21 -21.03 24.69 -19.60
C ALA A 21 -20.43 24.36 -18.22
N VAL A 22 -20.23 25.37 -17.36
CA VAL A 22 -19.61 25.22 -16.03
C VAL A 22 -20.61 24.62 -15.04
N SER A 23 -20.92 23.34 -15.23
CA SER A 23 -21.82 22.63 -14.33
C SER A 23 -21.06 21.95 -13.19
N LYS A 24 -19.89 21.33 -13.41
CA LYS A 24 -19.12 20.64 -12.33
C LYS A 24 -17.59 20.54 -12.51
N THR A 25 -17.07 20.26 -13.70
CA THR A 25 -15.61 20.10 -13.96
C THR A 25 -15.25 20.62 -15.34
N VAL A 26 -14.01 21.07 -15.54
CA VAL A 26 -13.50 21.54 -16.85
C VAL A 26 -13.69 20.49 -17.95
N GLN A 27 -13.53 19.21 -17.64
CA GLN A 27 -13.68 18.12 -18.62
C GLN A 27 -15.15 17.96 -19.07
N GLY A 28 -16.10 17.98 -18.13
CA GLY A 28 -17.52 17.93 -18.48
C GLY A 28 -18.00 19.20 -19.20
N ALA A 29 -17.39 20.35 -18.90
CA ALA A 29 -17.68 21.59 -19.62
C ALA A 29 -17.19 21.53 -21.09
N LEU A 30 -16.03 20.92 -21.34
CA LEU A 30 -15.50 20.74 -22.69
C LEU A 30 -16.35 19.76 -23.53
N GLU A 31 -16.76 18.63 -22.95
CA GLU A 31 -17.63 17.64 -23.60
C GLU A 31 -19.00 18.25 -23.96
N TRP A 32 -19.58 19.03 -23.05
CA TRP A 32 -20.83 19.76 -23.31
C TRP A 32 -20.67 20.85 -24.38
N LEU A 33 -19.54 21.56 -24.41
CA LEU A 33 -19.25 22.58 -25.42
C LEU A 33 -19.04 21.97 -26.81
N GLU A 34 -18.48 20.77 -26.89
CA GLU A 34 -18.31 20.01 -28.14
C GLU A 34 -19.67 19.54 -28.68
N GLU A 35 -20.52 18.96 -27.83
CA GLU A 35 -21.86 18.48 -28.21
C GLU A 35 -22.82 19.61 -28.62
N ASN A 36 -22.62 20.82 -28.10
CA ASN A 36 -23.46 21.98 -28.36
C ASN A 36 -22.75 23.02 -29.25
N GLN A 37 -21.64 22.65 -29.91
CA GLN A 37 -20.87 23.55 -30.77
C GLN A 37 -21.71 24.09 -31.93
N ASP A 38 -22.51 23.22 -32.54
CA ASP A 38 -23.32 23.50 -33.75
C ASP A 38 -24.68 24.17 -33.44
N LYS A 39 -25.09 24.23 -32.17
CA LYS A 39 -26.36 24.83 -31.76
C LYS A 39 -26.17 26.32 -31.46
N SER A 40 -27.17 27.13 -31.79
CA SER A 40 -27.18 28.54 -31.43
C SER A 40 -27.42 28.72 -29.93
N LEU A 41 -26.97 29.85 -29.37
CA LEU A 41 -27.19 30.18 -27.95
C LEU A 41 -28.70 30.26 -27.60
N GLU A 42 -29.54 30.57 -28.57
CA GLU A 42 -31.00 30.64 -28.41
C GLU A 42 -31.60 29.22 -28.34
N GLU A 43 -31.20 28.31 -29.23
CA GLU A 43 -31.63 26.91 -29.19
C GLU A 43 -31.19 26.18 -27.91
N ILE A 44 -29.99 26.48 -27.40
CA ILE A 44 -29.48 25.91 -26.15
C ILE A 44 -30.29 26.42 -24.94
N LYS A 45 -30.66 27.70 -24.94
CA LYS A 45 -31.50 28.28 -23.88
C LYS A 45 -32.93 27.75 -23.96
N GLU A 46 -33.47 27.54 -25.16
CA GLU A 46 -34.77 26.89 -25.36
C GLU A 46 -34.77 25.43 -24.92
N SER A 47 -33.73 24.64 -25.23
CA SER A 47 -33.64 23.25 -24.77
C SER A 47 -33.49 23.14 -23.26
N GLN A 48 -32.74 24.06 -22.62
CA GLN A 48 -32.66 24.11 -21.15
C GLN A 48 -33.97 24.56 -20.49
N THR A 49 -34.75 25.40 -21.18
CA THR A 49 -36.08 25.81 -20.69
C THR A 49 -37.07 24.66 -20.82
N GLN A 50 -36.99 23.87 -21.88
CA GLN A 50 -37.77 22.63 -22.05
C GLN A 50 -37.39 21.56 -21.01
N GLU A 51 -36.10 21.32 -20.76
CA GLU A 51 -35.65 20.40 -19.71
C GLU A 51 -36.04 20.85 -18.29
N ALA A 52 -36.17 22.16 -18.06
CA ALA A 52 -36.66 22.72 -16.80
C ALA A 52 -38.19 22.62 -16.66
N GLU A 53 -38.94 22.67 -17.77
CA GLU A 53 -40.39 22.39 -17.80
C GLU A 53 -40.70 20.89 -17.61
N ASP A 54 -39.79 20.00 -17.97
CA ASP A 54 -39.92 18.54 -17.79
C ASP A 54 -39.80 18.06 -16.32
N ASP A 55 -39.21 18.83 -15.40
CA ASP A 55 -39.15 18.46 -13.96
C ASP A 55 -40.46 18.80 -13.20
N GLU A 56 -41.34 19.64 -13.77
CA GLU A 56 -42.66 19.96 -13.20
C GLU A 56 -43.80 19.13 -13.82
N GLY A 57 -43.51 18.33 -14.85
CA GLY A 57 -44.48 17.60 -15.64
C GLY A 57 -45.28 18.54 -16.57
N PRO A 58 -45.75 18.03 -17.72
CA PRO A 58 -46.31 18.86 -18.77
C PRO A 58 -47.54 19.65 -18.27
N ALA A 59 -47.51 20.97 -18.48
CA ALA A 59 -48.64 21.84 -18.20
C ALA A 59 -49.84 21.46 -19.08
N LEU A 60 -51.04 21.47 -18.49
CA LEU A 60 -52.30 21.15 -19.16
C LEU A 60 -52.49 22.00 -20.42
N GLN A 61 -52.77 21.36 -21.55
CA GLN A 61 -53.25 22.08 -22.74
C GLN A 61 -54.68 22.62 -22.47
N PRO A 62 -55.01 23.83 -22.95
CA PRO A 62 -56.31 24.43 -22.70
C PRO A 62 -57.41 23.67 -23.45
N GLY A 63 -58.08 22.72 -22.77
CA GLY A 63 -59.21 21.98 -23.33
C GLY A 63 -59.48 20.57 -22.76
N GLU A 64 -58.62 20.01 -21.91
CA GLU A 64 -58.87 18.68 -21.31
C GLU A 64 -59.70 18.75 -20.03
N GLU A 65 -60.81 18.01 -20.00
CA GLU A 65 -61.70 17.85 -18.85
C GLU A 65 -61.00 17.08 -17.72
N ALA A 66 -60.87 17.70 -16.55
CA ALA A 66 -60.11 17.18 -15.41
C ALA A 66 -60.77 15.93 -14.78
N ARG A 67 -60.33 14.74 -15.19
CA ARG A 67 -60.52 13.50 -14.41
C ARG A 67 -59.36 13.36 -13.44
N SER A 68 -59.60 13.59 -12.15
CA SER A 68 -58.54 13.43 -11.15
C SER A 68 -58.25 11.94 -10.90
N LEU A 69 -56.99 11.51 -11.04
CA LEU A 69 -56.55 10.14 -10.76
C LEU A 69 -55.91 10.10 -9.37
N VAL A 70 -56.22 9.10 -8.55
CA VAL A 70 -55.62 8.91 -7.23
C VAL A 70 -54.80 7.64 -7.22
N CYS A 71 -53.52 7.73 -6.85
CA CYS A 71 -52.72 6.54 -6.61
C CYS A 71 -53.14 5.89 -5.28
N ASN A 72 -53.56 4.63 -5.31
CA ASN A 72 -54.01 3.90 -4.12
C ASN A 72 -52.84 3.53 -3.18
N ASP A 73 -51.62 3.44 -3.70
CA ASP A 73 -50.43 3.07 -2.94
C ASP A 73 -49.90 4.22 -2.06
N CYS A 74 -50.05 5.46 -2.50
CA CYS A 74 -49.55 6.64 -1.77
C CYS A 74 -50.58 7.74 -1.52
N GLY A 75 -51.84 7.55 -1.95
CA GLY A 75 -52.93 8.49 -1.75
C GLY A 75 -52.75 9.85 -2.45
N LYS A 76 -51.79 9.98 -3.37
CA LYS A 76 -51.56 11.24 -4.10
C LYS A 76 -52.61 11.38 -5.19
N LYS A 77 -53.26 12.55 -5.22
CA LYS A 77 -54.23 12.93 -6.26
C LYS A 77 -53.51 13.68 -7.38
N PHE A 78 -53.73 13.27 -8.61
CA PHE A 78 -53.15 13.81 -9.83
C PHE A 78 -54.21 14.54 -10.63
N ARG A 79 -53.80 15.64 -11.25
CA ARG A 79 -54.68 16.51 -12.03
C ARG A 79 -54.81 16.09 -13.49
N SER A 80 -53.85 15.31 -14.00
CA SER A 80 -53.80 14.81 -15.37
C SER A 80 -53.24 13.39 -15.42
N HIS A 81 -53.51 12.70 -16.54
CA HIS A 81 -52.96 11.37 -16.81
C HIS A 81 -51.42 11.40 -16.91
N ALA A 82 -50.85 12.42 -17.55
CA ALA A 82 -49.40 12.60 -17.68
C ALA A 82 -48.70 12.72 -16.31
N GLN A 83 -49.33 13.38 -15.33
CA GLN A 83 -48.79 13.50 -13.98
C GLN A 83 -48.85 12.17 -13.20
N ALA A 84 -49.88 11.34 -13.47
CA ALA A 84 -49.99 10.00 -12.91
C ALA A 84 -48.93 9.06 -13.50
N GLU A 85 -48.68 9.12 -14.81
CA GLU A 85 -47.62 8.35 -15.50
C GLU A 85 -46.22 8.70 -14.99
N TYR A 86 -45.91 9.99 -14.79
CA TYR A 86 -44.63 10.42 -14.22
C TYR A 86 -44.46 9.93 -12.77
N HIS A 87 -45.52 9.98 -11.97
CA HIS A 87 -45.48 9.42 -10.63
C HIS A 87 -45.29 7.90 -10.66
N ALA A 88 -45.92 7.20 -11.61
CA ALA A 88 -45.72 5.77 -11.84
C ALA A 88 -44.27 5.45 -12.22
N SER A 89 -43.62 6.25 -13.08
CA SER A 89 -42.23 6.00 -13.48
C SER A 89 -41.22 6.25 -12.34
N LYS A 90 -41.45 7.28 -11.52
CA LYS A 90 -40.54 7.69 -10.43
C LYS A 90 -40.71 6.85 -9.17
N THR A 91 -41.93 6.43 -8.86
CA THR A 91 -42.25 5.72 -7.62
C THR A 91 -42.68 4.26 -7.82
N GLN A 92 -42.84 3.82 -9.07
CA GLN A 92 -43.29 2.47 -9.44
C GLN A 92 -44.69 2.10 -8.93
N HIS A 93 -45.53 3.09 -8.62
CA HIS A 93 -46.91 2.85 -8.24
C HIS A 93 -47.80 2.79 -9.48
N VAL A 94 -48.57 1.72 -9.63
CA VAL A 94 -49.38 1.42 -10.83
C VAL A 94 -50.87 1.40 -10.58
N ASP A 95 -51.31 1.39 -9.32
CA ASP A 95 -52.73 1.32 -8.98
C ASP A 95 -53.34 2.73 -8.84
N PHE A 96 -54.06 3.16 -9.88
CA PHE A 96 -54.77 4.45 -9.92
C PHE A 96 -56.29 4.26 -9.97
N SER A 97 -57.02 4.99 -9.11
CA SER A 97 -58.48 5.09 -9.15
C SER A 97 -58.93 6.45 -9.68
N GLU A 98 -59.89 6.48 -10.61
CA GLU A 98 -60.54 7.71 -11.08
C GLU A 98 -61.46 8.25 -9.98
N SER A 99 -61.16 9.45 -9.44
CA SER A 99 -62.03 10.14 -8.49
C SER A 99 -62.66 11.39 -9.14
N THR A 100 -63.96 11.58 -8.95
CA THR A 100 -64.73 12.72 -9.49
C THR A 100 -64.62 13.99 -8.65
N GLU A 101 -63.71 14.02 -7.68
CA GLU A 101 -63.46 15.19 -6.84
C GLU A 101 -62.46 16.11 -7.55
N GLU A 102 -62.96 17.19 -8.14
CA GLU A 102 -62.12 18.31 -8.59
C GLU A 102 -61.23 18.76 -7.43
N ILE A 103 -59.93 18.55 -7.56
CA ILE A 103 -58.97 19.01 -6.55
C ILE A 103 -59.07 20.54 -6.54
N ALA A 104 -59.72 21.12 -5.53
CA ALA A 104 -59.80 22.57 -5.39
C ALA A 104 -58.40 23.18 -5.54
N PRO A 105 -58.20 24.18 -6.43
CA PRO A 105 -56.92 24.85 -6.53
C PRO A 105 -56.57 25.42 -5.16
N LEU A 106 -55.37 25.11 -4.66
CA LEU A 106 -54.86 25.62 -3.39
C LEU A 106 -55.14 27.13 -3.30
N THR A 107 -55.78 27.59 -2.23
CA THR A 107 -56.09 29.02 -2.05
C THR A 107 -54.79 29.83 -2.06
N GLU A 108 -54.85 31.06 -2.55
CA GLU A 108 -53.68 31.92 -2.74
C GLU A 108 -52.84 32.06 -1.45
N GLU A 109 -53.51 32.07 -0.29
CA GLU A 109 -52.88 32.10 1.03
C GLU A 109 -52.08 30.83 1.36
N GLN A 110 -52.60 29.64 1.01
CA GLN A 110 -51.90 28.38 1.24
C GLN A 110 -50.70 28.20 0.30
N LYS A 111 -50.79 28.74 -0.93
CA LYS A 111 -49.65 28.77 -1.86
C LYS A 111 -48.54 29.67 -1.33
N GLN A 112 -48.89 30.84 -0.79
CA GLN A 112 -47.91 31.75 -0.19
C GLN A 112 -47.22 31.13 1.02
N GLN A 113 -47.96 30.45 1.91
CA GLN A 113 -47.40 29.75 3.06
C GLN A 113 -46.47 28.59 2.67
N ARG A 114 -46.84 27.79 1.66
CA ARG A 114 -45.99 26.74 1.10
C ARG A 114 -44.71 27.31 0.49
N LEU A 115 -44.79 28.45 -0.19
CA LEU A 115 -43.63 29.12 -0.77
C LEU A 115 -42.70 29.69 0.31
N THR A 116 -43.23 30.24 1.40
CA THR A 116 -42.41 30.70 2.52
C THR A 116 -41.74 29.54 3.23
N GLU A 117 -42.46 28.44 3.48
CA GLU A 117 -41.90 27.22 4.08
C GLU A 117 -40.79 26.62 3.21
N LEU A 118 -40.98 26.56 1.89
CA LEU A 118 -39.96 26.10 0.94
C LEU A 118 -38.73 27.01 0.93
N ARG A 119 -38.92 28.34 0.95
CA ARG A 119 -37.82 29.30 1.02
C ARG A 119 -37.03 29.18 2.32
N GLU A 120 -37.72 29.02 3.45
CA GLU A 120 -37.10 28.80 4.76
C GLU A 120 -36.33 27.48 4.79
N ARG A 121 -36.89 26.40 4.23
CA ARG A 121 -36.20 25.10 4.12
C ARG A 121 -34.95 25.17 3.24
N LEU A 122 -35.00 25.90 2.12
CA LEU A 122 -33.84 26.14 1.27
C LEU A 122 -32.78 27.00 1.97
N ALA A 123 -33.21 28.05 2.69
CA ALA A 123 -32.31 28.89 3.47
C ALA A 123 -31.61 28.10 4.58
N ALA A 124 -32.35 27.25 5.30
CA ALA A 124 -31.79 26.34 6.31
C ALA A 124 -30.79 25.35 5.68
N LYS A 125 -31.10 24.76 4.53
CA LYS A 125 -30.17 23.85 3.82
C LYS A 125 -28.90 24.57 3.38
N ARG A 126 -29.00 25.80 2.85
CA ARG A 126 -27.84 26.63 2.47
C ARG A 126 -26.99 27.01 3.69
N ALA A 127 -27.60 27.30 4.83
CA ALA A 127 -26.88 27.60 6.05
C ALA A 127 -26.06 26.40 6.54
N VAL A 128 -26.67 25.21 6.58
CA VAL A 128 -25.98 23.96 6.96
C VAL A 128 -24.85 23.64 5.98
N GLN A 129 -25.08 23.79 4.67
CA GLN A 129 -24.03 23.59 3.67
C GLN A 129 -22.87 24.57 3.85
N SER A 130 -23.15 25.86 4.08
CA SER A 130 -22.10 26.86 4.32
C SER A 130 -21.25 26.55 5.56
N GLU A 131 -21.86 26.01 6.61
CA GLU A 131 -21.12 25.58 7.81
C GLU A 131 -20.24 24.37 7.54
N GLN A 132 -20.76 23.37 6.80
CA GLN A 132 -20.00 22.20 6.39
C GLN A 132 -18.82 22.59 5.49
N ASP A 133 -19.05 23.45 4.50
CA ASP A 133 -17.99 23.94 3.60
C ASP A 133 -16.87 24.66 4.36
N LYS A 134 -17.21 25.45 5.40
CA LYS A 134 -16.21 26.10 6.26
C LYS A 134 -15.38 25.10 7.05
N VAL A 135 -16.00 24.02 7.54
CA VAL A 135 -15.29 22.96 8.27
C VAL A 135 -14.39 22.18 7.33
N ASP A 136 -14.88 21.84 6.14
CA ASP A 136 -14.12 21.10 5.13
C ASP A 136 -12.95 21.94 4.58
N GLN A 137 -13.14 23.24 4.38
CA GLN A 137 -12.05 24.15 4.02
C GLN A 137 -10.96 24.19 5.08
N LYS A 138 -11.32 24.31 6.37
CA LYS A 138 -10.33 24.29 7.47
C LYS A 138 -9.58 22.96 7.53
N ARG A 139 -10.29 21.83 7.36
CA ARG A 139 -9.70 20.49 7.34
C ARG A 139 -8.75 20.32 6.15
N ASN A 140 -9.14 20.76 4.96
CA ASN A 140 -8.29 20.71 3.77
C ASN A 140 -7.03 21.58 3.92
N GLU A 141 -7.16 22.76 4.53
CA GLU A 141 -6.01 23.60 4.81
C GLU A 141 -5.07 22.97 5.86
N GLU A 142 -5.61 22.33 6.89
CA GLU A 142 -4.82 21.59 7.87
C GLU A 142 -4.08 20.40 7.24
N ILE A 143 -4.75 19.63 6.38
CA ILE A 143 -4.13 18.54 5.60
C ILE A 143 -2.99 19.08 4.74
N ARG A 144 -3.19 20.21 4.06
CA ARG A 144 -2.14 20.82 3.23
C ARG A 144 -0.94 21.26 4.08
N ARG A 145 -1.17 21.91 5.22
CA ARG A 145 -0.10 22.34 6.14
C ARG A 145 0.67 21.14 6.70
N LYS A 146 -0.06 20.10 7.13
CA LYS A 146 0.54 18.87 7.67
C LYS A 146 1.34 18.14 6.60
N SER A 147 0.78 17.94 5.40
CA SER A 147 1.48 17.31 4.28
C SER A 147 2.75 18.06 3.89
N ASN A 148 2.73 19.40 3.84
CA ASN A 148 3.94 20.19 3.57
C ASN A 148 5.00 20.01 4.66
N LYS A 149 4.59 20.02 5.94
CA LYS A 149 5.50 19.80 7.07
C LYS A 149 6.09 18.38 7.02
N ASP A 150 5.25 17.37 6.83
CA ASP A 150 5.65 15.97 6.76
C ASP A 150 6.64 15.75 5.60
N ASN A 151 6.38 16.34 4.43
CA ASN A 151 7.30 16.32 3.29
C ASN A 151 8.65 16.98 3.58
N GLN A 152 8.68 18.09 4.30
CA GLN A 152 9.93 18.73 4.72
C GLN A 152 10.69 17.85 5.71
N THR A 153 10.01 17.34 6.74
CA THR A 153 10.63 16.46 7.72
C THR A 153 11.15 15.16 7.11
N ALA A 154 10.44 14.59 6.13
CA ALA A 154 10.86 13.38 5.44
C ALA A 154 12.14 13.63 4.61
N LYS A 155 12.26 14.80 3.97
CA LYS A 155 13.48 15.20 3.25
C LYS A 155 14.66 15.37 4.20
N GLU A 156 14.48 16.11 5.28
CA GLU A 156 15.53 16.32 6.30
C GLU A 156 15.98 15.01 6.93
N GLU A 157 15.05 14.10 7.23
CA GLU A 157 15.37 12.79 7.78
C GLU A 157 16.14 11.91 6.78
N LEU A 158 15.76 11.96 5.50
CA LEU A 158 16.45 11.24 4.43
C LEU A 158 17.87 11.76 4.25
N GLU A 159 18.08 13.07 4.20
CA GLU A 159 19.40 13.70 4.13
C GLU A 159 20.25 13.36 5.36
N ARG A 160 19.67 13.41 6.57
CA ARG A 160 20.35 13.02 7.80
C ARG A 160 20.77 11.55 7.80
N LYS A 161 19.91 10.65 7.32
CA LYS A 161 20.23 9.22 7.17
C LYS A 161 21.34 8.99 6.15
N GLN A 162 21.33 9.71 5.03
CA GLN A 162 22.39 9.63 4.03
C GLN A 162 23.74 10.10 4.58
N MET A 163 23.78 11.27 5.23
CA MET A 163 25.00 11.77 5.86
C MET A 163 25.51 10.83 6.96
N ALA A 164 24.62 10.26 7.78
CA ALA A 164 25.00 9.29 8.79
C ALA A 164 25.58 8.01 8.18
N LYS A 165 24.98 7.52 7.09
CA LYS A 165 25.45 6.32 6.36
C LYS A 165 26.83 6.57 5.73
N GLU A 166 27.03 7.73 5.12
CA GLU A 166 28.33 8.10 4.54
C GLU A 166 29.40 8.27 5.62
N ALA A 167 29.07 8.93 6.74
CA ALA A 167 29.98 9.06 7.87
C ALA A 167 30.35 7.69 8.48
N ALA A 168 29.39 6.76 8.57
CA ALA A 168 29.63 5.41 9.03
C ALA A 168 30.50 4.60 8.05
N ALA A 169 30.23 4.71 6.74
CA ALA A 169 31.05 4.07 5.70
C ALA A 169 32.50 4.58 5.75
N LYS A 170 32.70 5.90 5.84
CA LYS A 170 34.02 6.50 5.95
C LYS A 170 34.77 6.08 7.23
N LYS A 171 34.06 5.90 8.35
CA LYS A 171 34.66 5.35 9.58
C LYS A 171 35.07 3.90 9.40
N ARG A 172 34.24 3.10 8.75
CA ARG A 172 34.52 1.68 8.46
C ARG A 172 35.72 1.54 7.52
N GLU A 173 35.76 2.30 6.42
CA GLU A 173 36.89 2.32 5.49
C GLU A 173 38.21 2.71 6.19
N LYS A 174 38.19 3.73 7.05
CA LYS A 174 39.36 4.09 7.86
C LYS A 174 39.80 2.97 8.80
N GLN A 175 38.86 2.27 9.44
CA GLN A 175 39.17 1.14 10.31
C GLN A 175 39.76 -0.03 9.52
N GLU A 176 39.15 -0.38 8.39
CA GLU A 176 39.65 -1.42 7.48
C GLU A 176 41.05 -1.07 6.93
N GLU A 177 41.31 0.20 6.60
CA GLU A 177 42.64 0.66 6.17
C GLU A 177 43.68 0.53 7.31
N ILE A 178 43.32 0.90 8.53
CA ILE A 178 44.18 0.74 9.71
C ILE A 178 44.46 -0.74 9.97
N GLU A 179 43.45 -1.60 9.89
CA GLU A 179 43.59 -3.05 10.06
C GLU A 179 44.42 -3.67 8.94
N ALA A 180 44.22 -3.26 7.68
CA ALA A 180 45.02 -3.71 6.55
C ALA A 180 46.49 -3.32 6.72
N LYS A 181 46.77 -2.07 7.12
CA LYS A 181 48.13 -1.62 7.45
C LYS A 181 48.74 -2.41 8.59
N LYS A 182 47.98 -2.70 9.65
CA LYS A 182 48.42 -3.56 10.77
C LYS A 182 48.73 -4.98 10.31
N ARG A 183 47.89 -5.58 9.46
CA ARG A 183 48.12 -6.92 8.89
C ARG A 183 49.37 -6.96 8.02
N ILE A 184 49.58 -5.96 7.17
CA ILE A 184 50.79 -5.86 6.34
C ILE A 184 52.03 -5.72 7.23
N ARG A 185 51.98 -4.85 8.24
CA ARG A 185 53.08 -4.68 9.18
C ARG A 185 53.41 -5.97 9.94
N ALA A 186 52.40 -6.69 10.42
CA ALA A 186 52.59 -7.98 11.09
C ALA A 186 53.22 -9.03 10.17
N LYS A 187 52.86 -9.07 8.88
CA LYS A 187 53.49 -9.95 7.89
C LYS A 187 54.96 -9.60 7.65
N ILE A 188 55.29 -8.30 7.55
CA ILE A 188 56.67 -7.84 7.39
C ILE A 188 57.51 -8.17 8.63
N GLU A 189 56.94 -8.00 9.81
CA GLU A 189 57.59 -8.35 11.07
C GLU A 189 57.85 -9.86 11.16
N ALA A 190 56.84 -10.69 10.87
CA ALA A 190 57.00 -12.14 10.82
C ALA A 190 58.06 -12.60 9.80
N ASP A 191 58.08 -12.05 8.58
CA ASP A 191 59.12 -12.37 7.57
C ASP A 191 60.52 -11.95 8.05
N LYS A 192 60.63 -10.79 8.70
CA LYS A 192 61.88 -10.29 9.26
C LYS A 192 62.38 -11.18 10.41
N GLU A 193 61.49 -11.63 11.27
CA GLU A 193 61.81 -12.55 12.35
C GLU A 193 62.18 -13.94 11.84
N GLU A 194 61.45 -14.47 10.85
CA GLU A 194 61.78 -15.74 10.21
C GLU A 194 63.17 -15.67 9.55
N ARG A 195 63.47 -14.58 8.84
CA ARG A 195 64.80 -14.35 8.27
C ARG A 195 65.89 -14.27 9.33
N ARG A 196 65.64 -13.57 10.45
CA ARG A 196 66.56 -13.49 11.59
C ARG A 196 66.82 -14.88 12.18
N LEU A 197 65.76 -15.64 12.46
CA LEU A 197 65.84 -16.99 13.01
C LEU A 197 66.54 -17.96 12.06
N ARG A 198 66.30 -17.84 10.74
CA ARG A 198 66.99 -18.65 9.72
C ARG A 198 68.48 -18.35 9.65
N ALA A 199 68.85 -17.06 9.65
CA ALA A 199 70.25 -16.65 9.66
C ALA A 199 70.97 -17.04 10.97
N GLU A 200 70.27 -17.00 12.11
CA GLU A 200 70.79 -17.46 13.40
C GLU A 200 70.98 -18.98 13.41
N ARG A 201 70.03 -19.76 12.88
CA ARG A 201 70.16 -21.21 12.70
C ARG A 201 71.35 -21.56 11.81
N GLU A 202 71.48 -20.91 10.65
CA GLU A 202 72.60 -21.15 9.72
C GLU A 202 73.95 -20.76 10.34
N ARG A 203 74.02 -19.67 11.11
CA ARG A 203 75.22 -19.27 11.86
C ARG A 203 75.56 -20.29 12.95
N ALA A 204 74.57 -20.81 13.68
CA ALA A 204 74.78 -21.83 14.70
C ALA A 204 75.29 -23.14 14.08
N GLU A 205 74.70 -23.57 12.96
CA GLU A 205 75.14 -24.73 12.18
C GLU A 205 76.59 -24.57 11.68
N ARG A 206 76.96 -23.38 11.18
CA ARG A 206 78.32 -23.11 10.69
C ARG A 206 79.37 -22.99 11.80
N ALA A 207 78.98 -22.57 13.00
CA ALA A 207 79.85 -22.49 14.16
C ALA A 207 80.13 -23.86 14.83
N GLY A 208 79.58 -24.96 14.28
CA GLY A 208 79.80 -26.32 14.80
C GLY A 208 79.22 -26.57 16.18
N VAL A 209 78.37 -25.67 16.68
CA VAL A 209 77.58 -25.90 17.88
C VAL A 209 76.43 -26.81 17.46
N ALA A 210 76.46 -28.06 17.92
CA ALA A 210 75.39 -29.01 17.69
C ALA A 210 74.06 -28.35 18.05
N PRO A 211 73.03 -28.44 17.19
CA PRO A 211 71.73 -27.83 17.48
C PRO A 211 71.28 -28.35 18.84
N PRO A 212 70.84 -27.49 19.79
CA PRO A 212 70.21 -27.98 20.98
C PRO A 212 69.09 -28.91 20.52
N GLN A 213 69.21 -30.16 20.95
CA GLN A 213 68.20 -31.19 20.72
C GLN A 213 66.88 -30.57 21.18
N ALA A 214 66.00 -30.28 20.22
CA ALA A 214 64.69 -29.77 20.53
C ALA A 214 64.05 -30.80 21.48
N ALA A 215 63.87 -30.41 22.75
CA ALA A 215 62.93 -31.10 23.61
C ALA A 215 61.62 -31.24 22.80
N PRO A 216 60.94 -32.39 22.86
CA PRO A 216 59.77 -32.64 22.03
C PRO A 216 58.79 -31.48 22.23
N ALA A 217 58.67 -30.64 21.20
CA ALA A 217 57.61 -29.65 21.17
C ALA A 217 56.30 -30.45 21.28
N PRO A 218 55.38 -30.08 22.19
CA PRO A 218 54.06 -30.65 22.15
C PRO A 218 53.53 -30.40 20.74
N ALA A 219 53.08 -31.47 20.10
CA ALA A 219 52.57 -31.44 18.73
C ALA A 219 51.66 -30.23 18.56
N ALA A 220 52.07 -29.28 17.71
CA ALA A 220 51.13 -28.34 17.15
C ALA A 220 50.05 -29.17 16.46
N PRO A 221 48.75 -28.92 16.71
CA PRO A 221 47.71 -29.65 16.02
C PRO A 221 47.86 -29.33 14.55
N ALA A 222 48.28 -30.35 13.79
CA ALA A 222 48.02 -30.40 12.38
C ALA A 222 46.55 -30.05 12.19
N SER A 223 46.28 -29.19 11.21
CA SER A 223 44.99 -29.08 10.56
C SER A 223 44.65 -30.42 9.91
N GLY A 224 44.32 -31.41 10.75
CA GLY A 224 43.48 -32.53 10.42
C GLY A 224 42.04 -32.05 10.28
N PRO A 225 41.15 -32.89 9.72
CA PRO A 225 39.75 -32.55 9.62
C PRO A 225 39.26 -32.22 11.03
N VAL A 226 38.56 -31.10 11.16
CA VAL A 226 37.91 -30.64 12.40
C VAL A 226 37.24 -31.83 13.09
N ALA A 227 37.89 -32.35 14.14
CA ALA A 227 37.28 -33.33 15.02
C ALA A 227 36.10 -32.63 15.67
N SER A 228 34.89 -33.07 15.28
CA SER A 228 33.64 -32.59 15.83
C SER A 228 33.68 -32.74 17.35
N LYS A 229 33.55 -31.61 18.06
CA LYS A 229 33.05 -31.62 19.45
C LYS A 229 31.85 -32.56 19.52
N PRO A 230 31.69 -33.32 20.63
CA PRO A 230 30.54 -34.23 20.77
C PRO A 230 29.25 -33.45 20.57
N ALA A 231 28.26 -34.07 19.90
CA ALA A 231 26.96 -33.48 19.58
C ALA A 231 26.24 -32.87 20.81
N SER A 232 26.65 -33.24 22.02
CA SER A 232 26.13 -32.73 23.29
C SER A 232 26.60 -31.31 23.67
N ALA A 233 27.56 -30.70 22.95
CA ALA A 233 28.14 -29.40 23.32
C ALA A 233 27.66 -28.21 22.46
N TYR A 234 26.86 -28.45 21.41
CA TYR A 234 26.32 -27.40 20.57
C TYR A 234 24.92 -26.99 21.07
N THR A 235 24.69 -25.69 21.23
CA THR A 235 23.39 -25.11 21.60
C THR A 235 22.58 -24.67 20.39
N GLU A 236 23.24 -24.49 19.25
CA GLU A 236 22.65 -24.09 17.97
C GLU A 236 23.07 -25.04 16.85
N SER A 237 22.18 -25.27 15.88
CA SER A 237 22.42 -26.04 14.66
C SER A 237 22.20 -25.19 13.41
N ARG A 238 23.14 -25.28 12.46
CA ARG A 238 23.04 -24.63 11.15
C ARG A 238 22.51 -25.59 10.10
N LEU A 239 21.27 -25.37 9.66
CA LEU A 239 20.61 -26.19 8.65
C LEU A 239 20.61 -25.49 7.29
N ARG A 240 21.00 -26.23 6.25
CA ARG A 240 20.84 -25.84 4.85
C ARG A 240 19.68 -26.63 4.25
N PHE A 241 18.65 -25.95 3.79
CA PHE A 241 17.51 -26.52 3.09
C PHE A 241 17.69 -26.33 1.59
N GLN A 242 17.70 -27.43 0.83
CA GLN A 242 17.64 -27.41 -0.63
C GLN A 242 16.17 -27.50 -1.00
N THR A 243 15.61 -26.42 -1.53
CA THR A 243 14.20 -26.30 -1.92
C THR A 243 14.09 -26.05 -3.42
N SER A 244 12.90 -26.20 -4.00
CA SER A 244 12.65 -25.91 -5.42
C SER A 244 12.93 -24.45 -5.80
N LYS A 245 12.82 -23.52 -4.84
CA LYS A 245 13.09 -22.09 -5.02
C LYS A 245 14.57 -21.71 -4.82
N GLY A 246 15.40 -22.64 -4.33
CA GLY A 246 16.82 -22.41 -4.06
C GLY A 246 17.28 -22.95 -2.71
N ASN A 247 18.50 -22.54 -2.31
CA ASN A 247 19.09 -22.96 -1.04
C ASN A 247 18.80 -21.93 0.06
N ILE A 248 18.17 -22.37 1.15
CA ILE A 248 17.88 -21.55 2.33
C ILE A 248 18.77 -22.02 3.48
N MET A 249 19.33 -21.10 4.26
CA MET A 249 20.13 -21.43 5.44
C MET A 249 19.47 -20.84 6.68
N LYS A 250 19.17 -21.67 7.68
CA LYS A 250 18.65 -21.23 8.98
C LYS A 250 19.53 -21.74 10.12
N THR A 251 19.64 -20.93 11.16
CA THR A 251 20.32 -21.30 12.40
C THR A 251 19.24 -21.42 13.47
N LEU A 252 19.05 -22.62 14.01
CA LEU A 252 17.97 -22.95 14.93
C LEU A 252 18.55 -23.61 16.19
N PRO A 253 17.94 -23.39 17.38
CA PRO A 253 18.34 -24.07 18.61
C PRO A 253 18.28 -25.59 18.48
N VAL A 254 19.14 -26.31 19.22
CA VAL A 254 19.25 -27.77 19.13
C VAL A 254 18.02 -28.53 19.62
N GLU A 255 17.18 -27.89 20.44
CA GLU A 255 15.95 -28.44 21.01
C GLU A 255 14.73 -28.27 20.09
N THR A 256 14.84 -27.52 18.99
CA THR A 256 13.70 -27.36 18.06
C THR A 256 13.36 -28.67 17.40
N THR A 257 12.07 -28.92 17.21
CA THR A 257 11.57 -30.12 16.52
C THR A 257 11.60 -29.92 15.00
N LEU A 258 11.67 -31.02 14.24
CA LEU A 258 11.54 -30.94 12.77
C LEU A 258 10.20 -30.34 12.32
N PHE A 259 9.14 -30.50 13.12
CA PHE A 259 7.85 -29.86 12.88
C PHE A 259 7.93 -28.33 12.92
N GLU A 260 8.58 -27.77 13.95
CA GLU A 260 8.79 -26.32 14.07
C GLU A 260 9.64 -25.78 12.92
N VAL A 261 10.64 -26.56 12.48
CA VAL A 261 11.46 -26.21 11.31
C VAL A 261 10.61 -26.15 10.04
N ALA A 262 9.72 -27.12 9.82
CA ALA A 262 8.78 -27.12 8.70
C ALA A 262 7.81 -25.94 8.77
N ALA A 263 7.29 -25.63 9.96
CA ALA A 263 6.43 -24.48 10.19
C ALA A 263 7.16 -23.14 9.89
N ALA A 264 8.42 -23.01 10.31
CA ALA A 264 9.25 -21.83 10.04
C ALA A 264 9.56 -21.65 8.54
N LEU A 265 9.75 -22.75 7.80
CA LEU A 265 9.90 -22.70 6.34
C LEU A 265 8.58 -22.33 5.64
N LYS A 266 7.45 -22.76 6.18
CA LYS A 266 6.13 -22.40 5.67
C LYS A 266 5.78 -20.94 5.93
N SER A 267 6.10 -20.41 7.11
CA SER A 267 5.79 -19.02 7.49
C SER A 267 6.70 -17.99 6.82
N GLU A 268 8.00 -18.27 6.70
CA GLU A 268 8.98 -17.30 6.18
C GLU A 268 9.16 -17.41 4.67
N ASP A 269 9.16 -18.63 4.12
CA ASP A 269 9.51 -18.88 2.71
C ASP A 269 8.32 -19.36 1.86
N GLY A 270 7.16 -19.62 2.50
CA GLY A 270 5.95 -20.12 1.84
C GLY A 270 6.16 -21.49 1.18
N ILE A 271 6.95 -22.36 1.80
CA ILE A 271 7.28 -23.69 1.29
C ILE A 271 6.56 -24.73 2.14
N ASP A 272 5.69 -25.53 1.52
CA ASP A 272 5.02 -26.64 2.19
C ASP A 272 5.94 -27.86 2.16
N VAL A 273 6.34 -28.35 3.33
CA VAL A 273 7.31 -29.44 3.47
C VAL A 273 6.56 -30.74 3.76
N GLN A 274 6.72 -31.75 2.91
CA GLN A 274 6.14 -33.08 3.14
C GLN A 274 7.15 -34.04 3.76
N SER A 275 8.42 -33.96 3.36
CA SER A 275 9.50 -34.73 3.97
C SER A 275 10.86 -34.04 3.83
N PHE A 276 11.78 -34.38 4.73
CA PHE A 276 13.18 -33.95 4.64
C PHE A 276 14.06 -35.14 4.29
N SER A 277 14.99 -34.99 3.35
CA SER A 277 15.97 -36.03 3.04
C SER A 277 17.40 -35.53 3.15
N GLN A 278 18.25 -36.31 3.82
CA GLN A 278 19.69 -36.06 3.92
C GLN A 278 20.42 -36.85 2.84
N ASN A 279 21.41 -36.26 2.17
CA ASN A 279 22.13 -36.95 1.09
C ASN A 279 23.27 -37.86 1.62
N PHE A 280 23.84 -37.56 2.79
CA PHE A 280 24.92 -38.34 3.39
C PHE A 280 24.95 -38.23 4.93
N PRO A 281 24.83 -39.35 5.68
CA PRO A 281 24.27 -40.64 5.23
C PRO A 281 22.84 -40.45 4.71
N ARG A 282 22.43 -41.25 3.71
CA ARG A 282 21.08 -41.13 3.15
C ARG A 282 20.04 -41.51 4.20
N LYS A 283 19.27 -40.53 4.67
CA LYS A 283 18.17 -40.72 5.63
C LYS A 283 16.99 -39.84 5.20
N VAL A 284 15.80 -40.43 5.18
CA VAL A 284 14.56 -39.71 4.87
C VAL A 284 13.77 -39.58 6.16
N PHE A 285 13.41 -38.34 6.50
CA PHE A 285 12.61 -37.97 7.67
C PHE A 285 11.17 -37.72 7.21
N ASN A 286 10.33 -38.73 7.40
CA ASN A 286 8.88 -38.67 7.18
C ASN A 286 8.17 -38.10 8.43
N ALA A 287 6.84 -37.95 8.37
CA ALA A 287 6.00 -37.41 9.45
C ALA A 287 6.25 -38.02 10.85
N GLU A 288 6.71 -39.26 10.94
CA GLU A 288 7.07 -39.93 12.20
C GLU A 288 8.24 -39.25 12.93
N PHE A 289 9.19 -38.67 12.19
CA PHE A 289 10.36 -38.00 12.74
C PHE A 289 10.12 -36.50 13.02
N PHE A 290 8.94 -35.97 12.70
CA PHE A 290 8.65 -34.53 12.89
C PHE A 290 8.55 -34.15 14.38
N GLY A 291 8.27 -35.14 15.25
CA GLY A 291 8.25 -34.96 16.71
C GLY A 291 9.63 -35.04 17.39
N GLU A 292 10.67 -35.48 16.69
CA GLU A 292 12.03 -35.57 17.24
C GLU A 292 12.77 -34.24 17.09
N THR A 293 13.68 -33.98 18.03
CA THR A 293 14.51 -32.77 18.04
C THR A 293 15.71 -32.88 17.10
N LEU A 294 16.26 -31.75 16.68
CA LEU A 294 17.47 -31.71 15.85
C LEU A 294 18.67 -32.45 16.49
N LYS A 295 18.70 -32.51 17.83
CA LYS A 295 19.69 -33.26 18.62
C LYS A 295 19.56 -34.78 18.45
N GLU A 296 18.34 -35.29 18.61
CA GLU A 296 18.01 -36.72 18.56
C GLU A 296 18.26 -37.29 17.16
N LEU A 297 17.98 -36.47 16.15
CA LEU A 297 18.17 -36.81 14.74
C LEU A 297 19.63 -36.69 14.27
N GLY A 298 20.54 -36.19 15.12
CA GLY A 298 21.95 -36.04 14.79
C GLY A 298 22.23 -34.94 13.75
N LEU A 299 21.35 -33.95 13.64
CA LEU A 299 21.46 -32.85 12.67
C LEU A 299 22.34 -31.69 13.18
N THR A 300 23.11 -31.92 14.25
CA THR A 300 24.03 -30.97 14.90
C THR A 300 25.49 -31.31 14.60
N PRO A 301 26.41 -30.33 14.42
CA PRO A 301 26.21 -28.88 14.46
C PRO A 301 25.73 -28.26 13.14
N SER A 302 25.75 -29.03 12.06
CA SER A 302 25.28 -28.57 10.76
C SER A 302 24.77 -29.73 9.92
N ALA A 303 23.67 -29.54 9.21
CA ALA A 303 23.13 -30.53 8.28
C ALA A 303 22.61 -29.89 6.99
N SER A 304 22.62 -30.68 5.92
CA SER A 304 22.01 -30.31 4.63
C SER A 304 20.84 -31.24 4.36
N LEU A 305 19.64 -30.66 4.33
CA LEU A 305 18.39 -31.34 4.10
C LEU A 305 17.80 -30.89 2.76
N ILE A 306 17.34 -31.85 1.97
CA ILE A 306 16.55 -31.61 0.76
C ILE A 306 15.08 -31.65 1.18
N VAL A 307 14.36 -30.60 0.85
CA VAL A 307 12.92 -30.48 1.10
C VAL A 307 12.18 -31.10 -0.08
N GLN A 308 11.31 -32.07 0.21
CA GLN A 308 10.40 -32.69 -0.74
C GLN A 308 8.96 -32.38 -0.40
#